data_AF-A0A1C3XMH0-F1
#
_entry.id   AF-A0A1C3XMH0-F1
#
_cell.length_a   1.000
_cell.length_b   1.000
_cell.length_c   1.000
_cell.angle_alpha   90.00
_cell.angle_beta   90.00
_cell.angle_gamma   90.00
#
_symmetry.space_group_name_H-M   'P 1'
#
loop_
_entity.id
_entity.type
_entity.pdbx_description
1 polymer ?
#
loop_
_entity_poly.entity_id
_entity_poly.type
_entity_poly.pdbx_seq_one_letter_code
_entity_poly.pdbx_strand_id
1 'polypeptide(L)'
;MQWQVNGASQIGVPPRLYNQIVREIIGNNVNGAERAAASARLLALVNVAMADAGIASWYYKYTYQLWRPVLGIREYDDSYWYNGTAVSHALHKRCDPWWIPLGSPRTNESGRHSFTPPFPAYPSGHATFGAAAFEITRRFFGVAPGAQDNLFFNTISDECDGRAIAEDGSFRGRQRRHHDSLLRGMFDNAVSRVYLGVHRRFDGIGDNVTTHQDILNDNSNIGGVPLGRALAHDIFNNGLAKSAAARAVITPKNLAPVP
;
A
#
# COMPACT_ATOMS: atom_id res chain seq x y z
N MET A 1 -10.51 1.59 -6.73
CA MET A 1 -10.11 1.96 -8.10
C MET A 1 -8.91 2.93 -8.10
N GLN A 2 -9.03 4.15 -7.59
CA GLN A 2 -7.97 5.18 -7.78
C GLN A 2 -6.55 4.84 -7.28
N TRP A 3 -6.43 4.04 -6.21
CA TRP A 3 -5.14 3.64 -5.62
C TRP A 3 -4.60 2.31 -6.16
N GLN A 4 -5.07 1.84 -7.32
CA GLN A 4 -4.71 0.52 -7.86
C GLN A 4 -3.31 0.50 -8.43
N VAL A 5 -3.10 1.07 -9.63
CA VAL A 5 -1.80 1.23 -10.30
C VAL A 5 -0.94 -0.05 -10.10
N ASN A 6 -1.51 -1.20 -10.46
CA ASN A 6 -1.01 -2.54 -10.10
C ASN A 6 -0.14 -3.18 -11.20
N GLY A 7 0.67 -2.40 -11.90
CA GLY A 7 1.46 -2.88 -13.05
C GLY A 7 0.65 -2.99 -14.35
N ALA A 8 -0.50 -2.34 -14.43
CA ALA A 8 -1.34 -2.34 -15.63
C ALA A 8 -0.65 -1.60 -16.80
N SER A 9 -0.97 -2.04 -18.02
CA SER A 9 -0.41 -1.46 -19.25
C SER A 9 -0.63 0.05 -19.30
N GLN A 10 0.42 0.80 -19.62
CA GLN A 10 0.44 2.28 -19.69
C GLN A 10 0.18 3.03 -18.36
N ILE A 11 -0.01 2.31 -17.25
CA ILE A 11 -0.28 2.88 -15.92
C ILE A 11 0.93 2.66 -14.99
N GLY A 12 1.55 1.48 -15.04
CA GLY A 12 2.71 1.14 -14.21
C GLY A 12 2.35 0.74 -12.78
N VAL A 13 3.28 0.96 -11.84
CA VAL A 13 3.26 0.45 -10.45
C VAL A 13 2.98 1.54 -9.40
N PRO A 14 2.60 1.20 -8.16
CA PRO A 14 2.11 2.18 -7.17
C PRO A 14 3.08 3.35 -6.89
N PRO A 15 4.42 3.15 -6.82
CA PRO A 15 5.38 4.25 -6.70
C PRO A 15 5.21 5.38 -7.72
N ARG A 16 4.70 5.10 -8.92
CA ARG A 16 4.43 6.14 -9.92
C ARG A 16 3.33 7.10 -9.47
N LEU A 17 2.22 6.58 -8.93
CA LEU A 17 1.12 7.39 -8.41
C LEU A 17 1.56 8.24 -7.23
N TYR A 18 2.31 7.66 -6.29
CA TYR A 18 2.82 8.41 -5.15
C TYR A 18 3.77 9.53 -5.59
N ASN A 19 4.63 9.30 -6.59
CA ASN A 19 5.45 10.37 -7.18
C ASN A 19 4.60 11.45 -7.88
N GLN A 20 3.51 11.11 -8.57
CA GLN A 20 2.60 12.11 -9.16
C GLN A 20 2.01 13.02 -8.08
N ILE A 21 1.55 12.45 -6.96
CA ILE A 21 0.99 13.20 -5.82
C ILE A 21 2.06 14.09 -5.17
N VAL A 22 3.25 13.55 -4.89
CA VAL A 22 4.36 14.32 -4.28
C VAL A 22 4.78 15.50 -5.18
N ARG A 23 4.78 15.30 -6.50
CA ARG A 23 5.06 16.38 -7.48
C ARG A 23 3.99 17.47 -7.48
N GLU A 24 2.73 17.12 -7.26
CA GLU A 24 1.66 18.11 -7.10
C GLU A 24 1.86 18.92 -5.81
N ILE A 25 2.10 18.24 -4.69
CA ILE A 25 2.29 18.89 -3.38
C ILE A 25 3.47 19.87 -3.43
N ILE A 26 4.61 19.48 -4.00
CA ILE A 26 5.74 20.42 -4.11
C ILE A 26 5.45 21.58 -5.07
N GLY A 27 4.70 21.34 -6.15
CA GLY A 27 4.25 22.39 -7.07
C GLY A 27 3.36 23.43 -6.39
N ASN A 28 2.54 23.00 -5.43
CA ASN A 28 1.64 23.87 -4.67
C ASN A 28 2.35 24.63 -3.54
N ASN A 29 3.39 24.06 -2.94
CA ASN A 29 3.98 24.57 -1.70
C ASN A 29 5.37 25.24 -1.86
N VAL A 30 6.06 25.05 -2.98
CA VAL A 30 7.39 25.63 -3.21
C VAL A 30 7.40 26.39 -4.53
N ASN A 31 7.76 27.67 -4.50
CA ASN A 31 7.78 28.57 -5.67
C ASN A 31 9.19 29.14 -5.92
N GLY A 32 9.41 29.71 -7.10
CA GLY A 32 10.66 30.41 -7.43
C GLY A 32 11.88 29.48 -7.58
N ALA A 33 13.07 30.05 -7.35
CA ALA A 33 14.36 29.40 -7.62
C ALA A 33 14.63 28.16 -6.75
N GLU A 34 14.02 28.08 -5.56
CA GLU A 34 14.24 26.97 -4.61
C GLU A 34 13.55 25.67 -5.04
N ARG A 35 12.55 25.75 -5.93
CA ARG A 35 11.73 24.59 -6.36
C ARG A 35 12.57 23.43 -6.87
N ALA A 36 13.62 23.70 -7.63
CA ALA A 36 14.47 22.65 -8.19
C ALA A 36 15.21 21.88 -7.10
N ALA A 37 15.86 22.59 -6.16
CA ALA A 37 16.59 21.99 -5.06
C ALA A 37 15.66 21.24 -4.09
N ALA A 38 14.51 21.83 -3.75
CA ALA A 38 13.49 21.18 -2.93
C ALA A 38 12.96 19.90 -3.59
N SER A 39 12.74 19.92 -4.91
CA SER A 39 12.28 18.73 -5.66
C SER A 39 13.31 17.62 -5.65
N ALA A 40 14.58 17.95 -5.85
CA ALA A 40 15.66 16.98 -5.80
C ALA A 40 15.74 16.32 -4.42
N ARG A 41 15.69 17.11 -3.33
CA ARG A 41 15.76 16.57 -1.97
C ARG A 41 14.52 15.73 -1.60
N LEU A 42 13.32 16.23 -1.88
CA LEU A 42 12.08 15.53 -1.55
C LEU A 42 11.94 14.22 -2.33
N LEU A 43 12.18 14.25 -3.65
CA LEU A 43 12.08 13.03 -4.47
C LEU A 43 13.15 12.00 -4.10
N ALA A 44 14.36 12.42 -3.70
CA ALA A 44 15.37 11.50 -3.19
C ALA A 44 14.90 10.82 -1.90
N LEU A 45 14.43 11.59 -0.91
CA LEU A 45 13.92 11.06 0.36
C LEU A 45 12.74 10.09 0.13
N VAL A 46 11.77 10.50 -0.68
CA VAL A 46 10.55 9.73 -0.94
C VAL A 46 10.88 8.41 -1.66
N ASN A 47 11.72 8.44 -2.69
CA ASN A 47 12.02 7.22 -3.45
C ASN A 47 12.94 6.26 -2.68
N VAL A 48 13.85 6.75 -1.83
CA VAL A 48 14.61 5.88 -0.92
C VAL A 48 13.68 5.25 0.13
N ALA A 49 12.79 6.04 0.74
CA ALA A 49 11.84 5.50 1.71
C ALA A 49 10.88 4.48 1.09
N MET A 50 10.43 4.69 -0.14
CA MET A 50 9.66 3.67 -0.85
C MET A 50 10.49 2.44 -1.20
N ALA A 51 11.78 2.57 -1.54
CA ALA A 51 12.64 1.42 -1.78
C ALA A 51 12.76 0.54 -0.52
N ASP A 52 13.05 1.14 0.63
CA ASP A 52 13.14 0.43 1.91
C ASP A 52 11.79 -0.14 2.36
N ALA A 53 10.68 0.57 2.10
CA ALA A 53 9.33 0.06 2.30
C ALA A 53 9.06 -1.19 1.44
N GLY A 54 9.55 -1.22 0.21
CA GLY A 54 9.47 -2.39 -0.66
C GLY A 54 10.23 -3.58 -0.09
N ILE A 55 11.49 -3.36 0.30
CA ILE A 55 12.35 -4.39 0.91
C ILE A 55 11.69 -4.96 2.18
N ALA A 56 11.29 -4.11 3.11
CA ALA A 56 10.72 -4.53 4.39
C ALA A 56 9.37 -5.23 4.22
N SER A 57 8.46 -4.68 3.39
CA SER A 57 7.16 -5.30 3.18
C SER A 57 7.27 -6.66 2.49
N TRP A 58 8.18 -6.83 1.52
CA TRP A 58 8.43 -8.14 0.92
C TRP A 58 9.09 -9.12 1.88
N TYR A 59 10.03 -8.67 2.70
CA TYR A 59 10.62 -9.49 3.76
C TYR A 59 9.54 -10.09 4.66
N TYR A 60 8.63 -9.26 5.17
CA TYR A 60 7.56 -9.74 6.04
C TYR A 60 6.52 -10.60 5.30
N LYS A 61 6.19 -10.27 4.04
CA LYS A 61 5.32 -11.12 3.20
C LYS A 61 5.81 -12.56 3.13
N TYR A 62 7.09 -12.75 2.85
CA TYR A 62 7.67 -14.09 2.75
C TYR A 62 8.10 -14.68 4.09
N THR A 63 8.15 -13.88 5.15
CA THR A 63 8.31 -14.38 6.53
C THR A 63 7.02 -15.03 7.03
N TYR A 64 5.87 -14.35 6.86
CA TYR A 64 4.58 -14.82 7.37
C TYR A 64 3.79 -15.70 6.40
N GLN A 65 4.04 -15.56 5.09
CA GLN A 65 3.38 -16.34 4.03
C GLN A 65 1.84 -16.36 4.13
N LEU A 66 1.24 -15.28 4.63
CA LEU A 66 -0.20 -15.22 4.86
C LEU A 66 -0.99 -15.27 3.54
N TRP A 67 -1.94 -16.20 3.45
CA TRP A 67 -2.87 -16.35 2.33
C TRP A 67 -3.68 -15.09 2.00
N ARG A 68 -4.18 -15.00 0.76
CA ARG A 68 -5.03 -13.91 0.29
C ARG A 68 -6.49 -14.07 0.75
N PRO A 69 -7.31 -13.01 0.75
CA PRO A 69 -8.72 -13.11 1.16
C PRO A 69 -9.51 -14.14 0.36
N VAL A 70 -9.27 -14.27 -0.95
CA VAL A 70 -9.97 -15.26 -1.79
C VAL A 70 -9.80 -16.69 -1.29
N LEU A 71 -8.59 -17.09 -0.90
CA LEU A 71 -8.35 -18.41 -0.31
C LEU A 71 -8.98 -18.50 1.08
N GLY A 72 -8.72 -17.50 1.94
CA GLY A 72 -9.21 -17.54 3.32
C GLY A 72 -10.74 -17.50 3.46
N ILE A 73 -11.49 -16.97 2.49
CA ILE A 73 -12.95 -16.98 2.47
C ILE A 73 -13.49 -18.28 1.88
N ARG A 74 -12.91 -18.75 0.77
CA ARG A 74 -13.36 -19.96 0.08
C ARG A 74 -13.07 -21.23 0.87
N GLU A 75 -11.93 -21.26 1.54
CA GLU A 75 -11.42 -22.41 2.27
C GLU A 75 -11.53 -22.23 3.78
N TYR A 76 -12.35 -21.27 4.26
CA TYR A 76 -12.50 -21.05 5.69
C TYR A 76 -12.92 -22.35 6.39
N ASP A 77 -12.16 -22.74 7.41
CA ASP A 77 -12.47 -23.82 8.34
C ASP A 77 -11.92 -23.50 9.73
N ASP A 78 -12.54 -24.02 10.78
CA ASP A 78 -12.08 -23.81 12.15
C ASP A 78 -10.75 -24.55 12.44
N SER A 79 -10.38 -25.54 11.61
CA SER A 79 -9.08 -26.21 11.66
C SER A 79 -7.88 -25.28 11.40
N TYR A 80 -8.10 -24.15 10.71
CA TYR A 80 -7.04 -23.18 10.41
C TYR A 80 -6.74 -22.23 11.56
N TRP A 81 -7.55 -22.24 12.63
CA TRP A 81 -7.28 -21.42 13.81
C TRP A 81 -6.16 -22.01 14.66
N TYR A 82 -5.41 -21.15 15.36
CA TYR A 82 -4.36 -21.58 16.28
C TYR A 82 -4.95 -22.51 17.36
N ASN A 83 -4.40 -23.73 17.46
CA ASN A 83 -4.93 -24.87 18.26
C ASN A 83 -6.26 -25.48 17.78
N GLY A 84 -6.64 -25.30 16.51
CA GLY A 84 -7.79 -25.99 15.92
C GLY A 84 -7.55 -27.51 15.85
N THR A 85 -8.14 -28.27 16.78
CA THR A 85 -8.13 -29.74 16.75
C THR A 85 -9.31 -30.34 15.98
N ALA A 86 -10.21 -29.50 15.48
CA ALA A 86 -11.36 -29.92 14.71
C ALA A 86 -10.93 -30.24 13.28
N VAL A 87 -11.00 -31.51 12.89
CA VAL A 87 -10.96 -31.90 11.48
C VAL A 87 -12.41 -31.87 10.99
N SER A 88 -12.75 -30.90 10.16
CA SER A 88 -14.04 -30.84 9.48
C SER A 88 -13.84 -31.19 8.01
N HIS A 89 -14.68 -32.10 7.51
CA HIS A 89 -14.74 -32.46 6.08
C HIS A 89 -15.92 -31.78 5.36
N ALA A 90 -16.70 -30.97 6.08
CA ALA A 90 -17.83 -30.23 5.53
C ALA A 90 -17.45 -28.76 5.34
N LEU A 91 -18.12 -28.10 4.39
CA LEU A 91 -17.99 -26.65 4.20
C LEU A 91 -18.45 -25.92 5.47
N HIS A 92 -17.55 -25.14 6.07
CA HIS A 92 -17.87 -24.37 7.26
C HIS A 92 -18.93 -23.30 6.94
N LYS A 93 -19.91 -23.04 7.82
CA LYS A 93 -21.01 -22.05 7.58
C LYS A 93 -20.57 -20.60 7.29
N ARG A 94 -19.30 -20.28 7.57
CA ARG A 94 -18.67 -18.97 7.31
C ARG A 94 -17.85 -18.93 6.01
N CYS A 95 -17.63 -20.08 5.38
CA CYS A 95 -16.97 -20.13 4.09
C CYS A 95 -17.95 -19.73 2.98
N ASP A 96 -17.41 -19.14 1.92
CA ASP A 96 -18.11 -18.98 0.66
C ASP A 96 -17.17 -19.44 -0.48
N PRO A 97 -17.25 -20.72 -0.87
CA PRO A 97 -16.39 -21.31 -1.90
C PRO A 97 -16.52 -20.66 -3.28
N TRP A 98 -17.59 -19.91 -3.53
CA TRP A 98 -17.87 -19.25 -4.80
C TRP A 98 -17.56 -17.75 -4.75
N TRP A 99 -17.12 -17.22 -3.60
CA TRP A 99 -16.79 -15.82 -3.45
C TRP A 99 -15.71 -15.38 -4.45
N ILE A 100 -15.93 -14.26 -5.13
CA ILE A 100 -14.98 -13.67 -6.08
C ILE A 100 -14.67 -12.23 -5.62
N PRO A 101 -13.39 -11.87 -5.43
CA PRO A 101 -13.04 -10.49 -5.14
C PRO A 101 -13.29 -9.60 -6.37
N LEU A 102 -13.53 -8.30 -6.14
CA LEU A 102 -13.43 -7.32 -7.24
C LEU A 102 -12.05 -7.40 -7.92
N GLY A 103 -11.00 -7.66 -7.14
CA GLY A 103 -9.66 -8.00 -7.60
C GLY A 103 -8.82 -6.79 -8.02
N SER A 104 -7.56 -7.05 -8.34
CA SER A 104 -6.69 -6.05 -8.97
C SER A 104 -7.02 -6.00 -10.45
N PRO A 105 -7.44 -4.84 -10.99
CA PRO A 105 -7.86 -4.78 -12.38
C PRO A 105 -6.70 -4.92 -13.33
N ARG A 106 -7.01 -5.49 -14.49
CA ARG A 106 -6.15 -5.50 -15.68
C ARG A 106 -6.55 -4.39 -16.63
N THR A 107 -6.40 -3.16 -16.16
CA THR A 107 -6.75 -1.97 -16.94
C THR A 107 -5.93 -1.91 -18.23
N ASN A 108 -6.58 -1.50 -19.33
CA ASN A 108 -6.03 -1.51 -20.70
C ASN A 108 -5.75 -2.90 -21.29
N GLU A 109 -6.31 -3.96 -20.69
CA GLU A 109 -6.30 -5.32 -21.22
C GLU A 109 -7.74 -5.85 -21.35
N SER A 110 -8.51 -5.29 -22.30
CA SER A 110 -9.90 -5.68 -22.53
C SER A 110 -10.07 -7.20 -22.67
N GLY A 111 -11.08 -7.76 -22.02
CA GLY A 111 -11.34 -9.20 -21.98
C GLY A 111 -10.47 -10.00 -21.00
N ARG A 112 -9.54 -9.36 -20.28
CA ARG A 112 -8.79 -10.01 -19.19
C ARG A 112 -9.42 -9.70 -17.83
N HIS A 113 -9.70 -10.74 -17.06
CA HIS A 113 -10.29 -10.61 -15.73
C HIS A 113 -9.29 -10.08 -14.69
N SER A 114 -9.84 -9.38 -13.70
CA SER A 114 -9.13 -9.00 -12.47
C SER A 114 -8.44 -10.19 -11.80
N PHE A 115 -7.34 -9.90 -11.09
CA PHE A 115 -6.50 -10.94 -10.49
C PHE A 115 -6.17 -10.66 -9.03
N THR A 116 -5.77 -11.71 -8.33
CA THR A 116 -5.14 -11.61 -7.01
C THR A 116 -3.62 -11.55 -7.20
N PRO A 117 -2.91 -10.54 -6.66
CA PRO A 117 -1.47 -10.43 -6.88
C PRO A 117 -0.70 -11.65 -6.35
N PRO A 118 0.30 -12.17 -7.09
CA PRO A 118 0.91 -13.47 -6.86
C PRO A 118 2.01 -13.43 -5.78
N PHE A 119 1.65 -12.94 -4.59
CA PHE A 119 2.52 -12.87 -3.42
C PHE A 119 1.68 -12.83 -2.13
N PRO A 120 2.25 -13.19 -0.96
CA PRO A 120 1.54 -13.20 0.30
C PRO A 120 0.87 -11.88 0.68
N ALA A 121 -0.17 -11.95 1.50
CA ALA A 121 -1.02 -10.82 1.86
C ALA A 121 -0.32 -9.87 2.86
N TYR A 122 0.20 -10.37 3.98
CA TYR A 122 0.62 -9.51 5.09
C TYR A 122 2.11 -9.15 5.06
N PRO A 123 2.49 -7.87 5.20
CA PRO A 123 1.64 -6.67 5.20
C PRO A 123 1.31 -6.21 3.76
N SER A 124 0.36 -5.29 3.60
CA SER A 124 0.04 -4.70 2.30
C SER A 124 1.17 -3.81 1.79
N GLY A 125 1.65 -4.09 0.57
CA GLY A 125 2.69 -3.29 -0.08
C GLY A 125 2.22 -1.86 -0.32
N HIS A 126 1.03 -1.66 -0.89
CA HIS A 126 0.42 -0.33 -1.08
C HIS A 126 0.38 0.48 0.21
N ALA A 127 -0.10 -0.11 1.30
CA ALA A 127 -0.17 0.57 2.60
C ALA A 127 1.23 1.03 3.06
N THR A 128 2.23 0.15 2.91
CA THR A 128 3.62 0.43 3.31
C THR A 128 4.26 1.52 2.45
N PHE A 129 4.17 1.42 1.11
CA PHE A 129 4.72 2.42 0.19
C PHE A 129 4.06 3.78 0.36
N GLY A 130 2.72 3.83 0.42
CA GLY A 130 1.98 5.08 0.57
C GLY A 130 2.28 5.76 1.89
N ALA A 131 2.33 5.00 3.00
CA ALA A 131 2.72 5.54 4.29
C ALA A 131 4.15 6.08 4.30
N ALA A 132 5.11 5.37 3.71
CA ALA A 132 6.49 5.84 3.63
C ALA A 132 6.62 7.14 2.81
N ALA A 133 6.02 7.18 1.61
CA ALA A 133 6.06 8.34 0.74
C ALA A 133 5.39 9.57 1.37
N PHE A 134 4.20 9.39 1.93
CA PHE A 134 3.42 10.48 2.49
C PHE A 134 3.96 10.95 3.84
N GLU A 135 4.55 10.07 4.66
CA GLU A 135 5.15 10.48 5.93
C GLU A 135 6.46 11.23 5.70
N ILE A 136 7.32 10.81 4.77
CA ILE A 136 8.48 11.61 4.34
C ILE A 136 8.03 13.00 3.88
N THR A 137 6.98 13.07 3.05
CA THR A 137 6.48 14.35 2.53
C THR A 137 5.99 15.25 3.67
N ARG A 138 5.22 14.71 4.62
CA ARG A 138 4.80 15.42 5.85
C ARG A 138 6.01 15.97 6.62
N ARG A 139 7.01 15.13 6.88
CA ARG A 139 8.23 15.53 7.61
C ARG A 139 9.04 16.59 6.87
N PHE A 140 9.14 16.49 5.54
CA PHE A 140 9.84 17.46 4.70
C PHE A 140 9.24 18.87 4.79
N PHE A 141 7.91 18.99 4.87
CA PHE A 141 7.22 20.27 5.06
C PHE A 141 7.08 20.69 6.53
N GLY A 142 7.85 20.08 7.44
CA GLY A 142 7.91 20.48 8.85
C GLY A 142 6.75 19.99 9.71
N VAL A 143 5.91 19.07 9.22
CA VAL A 143 4.84 18.49 10.04
C VAL A 143 5.45 17.55 11.08
N ALA A 144 5.14 17.76 12.35
CA ALA A 144 5.62 16.92 13.44
C ALA A 144 5.03 15.49 13.34
N PRO A 145 5.75 14.43 13.80
CA PRO A 145 5.31 13.03 13.68
C PRO A 145 3.91 12.72 14.20
N GLY A 146 3.49 13.38 15.29
CA GLY A 146 2.17 13.23 15.92
C GLY A 146 1.15 14.31 15.54
N ALA A 147 1.46 15.17 14.57
CA ALA A 147 0.59 16.28 14.17
C ALA A 147 -0.21 15.96 12.90
N GLN A 148 -1.39 16.54 12.76
CA GLN A 148 -2.11 16.52 11.49
C GLN A 148 -1.41 17.42 10.47
N ASP A 149 -1.56 17.10 9.18
CA ASP A 149 -1.11 17.96 8.09
C ASP A 149 -2.32 18.57 7.36
N ASN A 150 -2.07 19.66 6.64
CA ASN A 150 -3.00 20.30 5.72
C ASN A 150 -2.43 20.31 4.28
N LEU A 151 -1.58 19.33 3.95
CA LEU A 151 -0.95 19.21 2.64
C LEU A 151 -1.96 18.58 1.68
N PHE A 152 -2.79 19.44 1.08
CA PHE A 152 -3.83 19.01 0.16
C PHE A 152 -3.28 18.67 -1.23
N PHE A 153 -4.00 17.81 -1.95
CA PHE A 153 -3.71 17.47 -3.33
C PHE A 153 -4.97 17.00 -4.08
N ASN A 154 -4.97 17.14 -5.41
CA ASN A 154 -6.06 16.77 -6.30
C ASN A 154 -5.60 15.70 -7.28
N THR A 155 -5.97 14.45 -7.03
CA THR A 155 -5.56 13.35 -7.90
C THR A 155 -6.61 13.02 -8.94
N ILE A 156 -6.13 12.76 -10.16
CA ILE A 156 -6.83 11.95 -11.14
C ILE A 156 -5.94 10.74 -11.36
N SER A 157 -6.39 9.58 -10.91
CA SER A 157 -5.66 8.35 -11.13
C SER A 157 -5.77 7.96 -12.60
N ASP A 158 -4.69 7.43 -13.18
CA ASP A 158 -4.72 6.88 -14.54
C ASP A 158 -5.61 5.64 -14.64
N GLU A 159 -6.07 5.08 -13.51
CA GLU A 159 -7.12 4.05 -13.48
C GLU A 159 -8.52 4.64 -13.69
N CYS A 160 -8.70 5.96 -13.60
CA CYS A 160 -9.97 6.68 -13.66
C CYS A 160 -9.79 8.05 -14.32
N ASP A 161 -9.08 8.14 -15.44
CA ASP A 161 -8.73 9.40 -16.11
C ASP A 161 -9.69 9.77 -17.26
N GLY A 162 -10.65 8.91 -17.58
CA GLY A 162 -11.54 9.05 -18.74
C GLY A 162 -11.00 8.41 -20.02
N ARG A 163 -9.80 7.79 -19.97
CA ARG A 163 -9.12 7.16 -21.11
C ARG A 163 -8.81 5.69 -20.86
N ALA A 164 -8.54 5.33 -19.61
CA ALA A 164 -8.33 3.94 -19.21
C ALA A 164 -9.50 3.05 -19.61
N ILE A 165 -9.18 1.85 -20.10
CA ILE A 165 -10.15 0.88 -20.58
C ILE A 165 -10.37 -0.18 -19.50
N ALA A 166 -11.63 -0.44 -19.18
CA ALA A 166 -12.07 -1.47 -18.25
C ALA A 166 -12.07 -2.87 -18.89
N GLU A 167 -12.35 -3.89 -18.09
CA GLU A 167 -12.30 -5.29 -18.53
C GLU A 167 -13.36 -5.61 -19.60
N ASP A 168 -14.49 -4.92 -19.57
CA ASP A 168 -15.58 -5.01 -20.54
C ASP A 168 -15.34 -4.17 -21.82
N GLY A 169 -14.19 -3.52 -21.94
CA GLY A 169 -13.84 -2.64 -23.05
C GLY A 169 -14.40 -1.22 -22.94
N SER A 170 -15.17 -0.91 -21.88
CA SER A 170 -15.69 0.43 -21.65
C SER A 170 -14.61 1.40 -21.14
N PHE A 171 -14.79 2.69 -21.39
CA PHE A 171 -13.94 3.71 -20.78
C PHE A 171 -14.26 3.87 -19.29
N ARG A 172 -13.23 3.91 -18.46
CA ARG A 172 -13.35 4.23 -17.04
C ARG A 172 -13.58 5.73 -16.89
N GLY A 173 -14.73 6.10 -16.31
CA GLY A 173 -15.10 7.51 -16.11
C GLY A 173 -14.04 8.31 -15.36
N ARG A 174 -13.83 9.57 -15.79
CA ARG A 174 -12.85 10.47 -15.18
C ARG A 174 -13.27 10.85 -13.76
N GLN A 175 -12.47 10.48 -12.77
CA GLN A 175 -12.72 10.82 -11.36
C GLN A 175 -11.59 11.70 -10.82
N ARG A 176 -11.93 12.95 -10.49
CA ARG A 176 -11.07 13.83 -9.71
C ARG A 176 -11.41 13.66 -8.24
N ARG A 177 -10.39 13.49 -7.38
CA ARG A 177 -10.55 13.54 -5.92
C ARG A 177 -9.70 14.62 -5.31
N HIS A 178 -10.29 15.30 -4.35
CA HIS A 178 -9.60 16.18 -3.44
C HIS A 178 -9.29 15.41 -2.15
N HIS A 179 -8.09 15.58 -1.62
CA HIS A 179 -7.73 15.15 -0.27
C HIS A 179 -7.18 16.36 0.47
N ASP A 180 -7.70 16.62 1.66
CA ASP A 180 -7.30 17.77 2.49
C ASP A 180 -5.97 17.54 3.22
N SER A 181 -5.53 16.27 3.32
CA SER A 181 -4.30 15.87 4.00
C SER A 181 -3.68 14.61 3.42
N LEU A 182 -2.38 14.48 3.63
CA LEU A 182 -1.62 13.27 3.35
C LEU A 182 -2.01 12.11 4.26
N LEU A 183 -2.43 12.36 5.50
CA LEU A 183 -3.00 11.32 6.37
C LEU A 183 -4.26 10.69 5.76
N ARG A 184 -5.15 11.51 5.19
CA ARG A 184 -6.32 11.01 4.46
C ARG A 184 -5.90 10.15 3.28
N GLY A 185 -4.90 10.61 2.52
CA GLY A 185 -4.29 9.84 1.43
C GLY A 185 -3.74 8.48 1.88
N MET A 186 -3.03 8.42 3.01
CA MET A 186 -2.51 7.16 3.57
C MET A 186 -3.65 6.19 3.91
N PHE A 187 -4.68 6.69 4.60
CA PHE A 187 -5.84 5.88 5.00
C PHE A 187 -6.56 5.33 3.77
N ASP A 188 -6.93 6.20 2.83
CA ASP A 188 -7.68 5.82 1.63
C ASP A 188 -6.87 4.85 0.75
N ASN A 189 -5.56 5.04 0.63
CA ASN A 189 -4.65 4.11 -0.03
C ASN A 189 -4.64 2.73 0.64
N ALA A 190 -4.55 2.67 1.98
CA ALA A 190 -4.53 1.40 2.72
C ALA A 190 -5.86 0.64 2.59
N VAL A 191 -7.00 1.32 2.83
CA VAL A 191 -8.33 0.68 2.77
C VAL A 191 -8.76 0.37 1.35
N SER A 192 -8.19 1.02 0.33
CA SER A 192 -8.50 0.73 -1.07
C SER A 192 -8.33 -0.75 -1.41
N ARG A 193 -7.41 -1.45 -0.74
CA ARG A 193 -7.12 -2.86 -1.00
C ARG A 193 -8.14 -3.81 -0.39
N VAL A 194 -8.83 -3.37 0.66
CA VAL A 194 -9.96 -4.07 1.26
C VAL A 194 -11.16 -4.00 0.31
N TYR A 195 -11.44 -2.83 -0.28
CA TYR A 195 -12.50 -2.68 -1.28
C TYR A 195 -12.28 -3.51 -2.55
N LEU A 196 -11.03 -3.88 -2.84
CA LEU A 196 -10.70 -4.79 -3.94
C LEU A 196 -10.78 -6.27 -3.54
N GLY A 197 -10.95 -6.58 -2.26
CA GLY A 197 -10.93 -7.96 -1.78
C GLY A 197 -9.57 -8.64 -1.91
N VAL A 198 -8.46 -7.89 -2.06
CA VAL A 198 -7.11 -8.46 -2.22
C VAL A 198 -6.27 -8.40 -0.94
N HIS A 199 -6.73 -7.67 0.07
CA HIS A 199 -6.12 -7.57 1.39
C HIS A 199 -7.20 -7.56 2.49
N ARG A 200 -6.83 -8.04 3.68
CA ARG A 200 -7.62 -7.87 4.92
C ARG A 200 -7.31 -6.49 5.52
N ARG A 201 -8.17 -6.01 6.42
CA ARG A 201 -7.99 -4.71 7.08
C ARG A 201 -6.62 -4.60 7.77
N PHE A 202 -6.28 -5.61 8.56
CA PHE A 202 -5.02 -5.69 9.30
C PHE A 202 -3.77 -5.78 8.40
N ASP A 203 -3.89 -6.10 7.11
CA ASP A 203 -2.73 -6.02 6.20
C ASP A 203 -2.29 -4.56 6.01
N GLY A 204 -3.21 -3.61 6.13
CA GLY A 204 -2.94 -2.18 5.94
C GLY A 204 -2.81 -1.40 7.24
N ILE A 205 -3.80 -1.52 8.13
CA ILE A 205 -3.97 -0.68 9.33
C ILE A 205 -4.46 -1.53 10.51
N GLY A 206 -4.10 -1.15 11.74
CA GLY A 206 -4.61 -1.79 12.94
C GLY A 206 -6.12 -1.64 13.13
N ASP A 207 -6.71 -2.51 13.95
CA ASP A 207 -8.17 -2.53 14.18
C ASP A 207 -8.71 -1.24 14.82
N ASN A 208 -7.88 -0.56 15.63
CA ASN A 208 -8.21 0.70 16.27
C ASN A 208 -8.19 1.90 15.30
N VAL A 209 -7.70 1.73 14.06
CA VAL A 209 -7.62 2.80 13.06
C VAL A 209 -8.93 2.83 12.26
N THR A 210 -9.83 3.72 12.63
CA THR A 210 -11.15 3.87 11.99
C THR A 210 -11.26 5.11 11.11
N THR A 211 -10.47 6.13 11.43
CA THR A 211 -10.32 7.38 10.69
C THR A 211 -8.86 7.61 10.31
N HIS A 212 -8.61 8.62 9.49
CA HIS A 212 -7.25 8.98 9.08
C HIS A 212 -6.46 9.65 10.21
N GLN A 213 -7.13 10.27 11.18
CA GLN A 213 -6.52 10.82 12.39
C GLN A 213 -5.96 9.72 13.29
N ASP A 214 -6.65 8.58 13.38
CA ASP A 214 -6.26 7.47 14.25
C ASP A 214 -4.88 6.90 13.89
N ILE A 215 -4.41 7.08 12.64
CA ILE A 215 -3.06 6.71 12.20
C ILE A 215 -1.97 7.33 13.07
N LEU A 216 -2.20 8.52 13.61
CA LEU A 216 -1.23 9.22 14.46
C LEU A 216 -1.08 8.57 15.84
N ASN A 217 -2.13 7.90 16.31
CA ASN A 217 -2.19 7.27 17.62
C ASN A 217 -2.05 5.74 17.56
N ASP A 218 -1.95 5.16 16.36
CA ASP A 218 -1.78 3.72 16.17
C ASP A 218 -0.41 3.26 16.66
N ASN A 219 -0.42 2.51 17.76
CA ASN A 219 0.75 1.88 18.37
C ASN A 219 0.70 0.35 18.26
N SER A 220 -0.21 -0.20 17.45
CA SER A 220 -0.39 -1.66 17.31
C SER A 220 0.78 -2.35 16.62
N ASN A 221 1.53 -1.63 15.78
CA ASN A 221 2.52 -2.19 14.85
C ASN A 221 1.93 -3.26 13.90
N ILE A 222 0.62 -3.16 13.62
CA ILE A 222 -0.09 -4.09 12.74
C ILE A 222 -0.32 -3.46 11.37
N GLY A 223 0.14 -4.15 10.32
CA GLY A 223 -0.10 -3.76 8.93
C GLY A 223 0.97 -2.87 8.32
N GLY A 224 0.74 -2.49 7.06
CA GLY A 224 1.73 -1.76 6.26
C GLY A 224 1.89 -0.28 6.63
N VAL A 225 0.82 0.40 7.10
CA VAL A 225 0.90 1.82 7.46
C VAL A 225 1.90 2.09 8.59
N PRO A 226 1.84 1.44 9.77
CA PRO A 226 2.82 1.68 10.82
C PRO A 226 4.25 1.34 10.37
N LEU A 227 4.44 0.26 9.59
CA LEU A 227 5.74 -0.11 9.02
C LEU A 227 6.31 1.00 8.12
N GLY A 228 5.51 1.53 7.19
CA GLY A 228 5.94 2.59 6.28
C GLY A 228 6.26 3.90 7.00
N ARG A 229 5.46 4.28 8.01
CA ARG A 229 5.72 5.47 8.82
C ARG A 229 7.01 5.35 9.64
N ALA A 230 7.25 4.18 10.25
CA ALA A 230 8.47 3.92 11.01
C ALA A 230 9.74 4.05 10.13
N LEU A 231 9.72 3.48 8.92
CA LEU A 231 10.82 3.61 7.96
C LEU A 231 11.05 5.07 7.55
N ALA A 232 9.98 5.82 7.27
CA ALA A 232 10.08 7.23 6.93
C ALA A 232 10.70 8.05 8.08
N HIS A 233 10.32 7.78 9.33
CA HIS A 233 10.90 8.45 10.50
C HIS A 233 12.37 8.13 10.65
N ASP A 234 12.77 6.87 10.53
CA ASP A 234 14.17 6.46 10.63
C ASP A 234 15.03 7.15 9.55
N ILE A 235 14.62 7.07 8.29
CA ILE A 235 15.34 7.68 7.16
C ILE A 235 15.45 9.20 7.31
N PHE A 236 14.35 9.86 7.70
CA PHE A 236 14.33 11.32 7.84
C PHE A 236 15.19 11.78 9.02
N ASN A 237 15.07 11.12 10.18
CA ASN A 237 15.80 11.48 11.40
C ASN A 237 17.31 11.24 11.25
N ASN A 238 17.71 10.24 10.45
CA ASN A 238 19.11 9.95 10.12
C ASN A 238 19.62 10.74 8.89
N GLY A 239 18.86 11.71 8.39
CA GLY A 239 19.33 12.65 7.35
C GLY A 239 19.55 12.04 5.97
N LEU A 240 18.92 10.89 5.65
CA LEU A 240 19.19 10.08 4.45
C LEU A 240 20.62 9.51 4.44
N ALA A 241 21.14 9.13 5.60
CA ALA A 241 22.42 8.44 5.71
C ALA A 241 22.32 6.99 5.21
N LYS A 242 23.45 6.47 4.68
CA LYS A 242 23.58 5.07 4.30
C LYS A 242 23.41 4.18 5.54
N SER A 243 22.67 3.09 5.40
CA SER A 243 22.58 2.07 6.45
C SER A 243 23.96 1.48 6.78
N ALA A 244 24.20 1.19 8.06
CA ALA A 244 25.37 0.44 8.46
C ALA A 244 25.33 -0.95 7.77
N ALA A 245 26.50 -1.46 7.35
CA ALA A 245 26.58 -2.78 6.73
C ALA A 245 25.91 -3.83 7.62
N ALA A 246 25.09 -4.70 7.02
CA ALA A 246 24.28 -5.67 7.76
C ALA A 246 25.15 -6.50 8.72
N ARG A 247 24.75 -6.54 10.00
CA ARG A 247 25.22 -7.56 10.93
C ARG A 247 24.57 -8.89 10.51
N ALA A 248 25.43 -9.82 10.09
CA ALA A 248 25.18 -11.22 9.75
C ALA A 248 24.64 -11.52 8.33
N VAL A 249 25.19 -12.59 7.77
CA VAL A 249 24.79 -13.25 6.53
C VAL A 249 23.30 -13.60 6.63
N ILE A 250 22.47 -12.97 5.80
CA ILE A 250 21.10 -13.44 5.59
C ILE A 250 21.23 -14.72 4.76
N THR A 251 21.11 -15.88 5.40
CA THR A 251 20.91 -17.14 4.67
C THR A 251 19.56 -17.03 3.96
N PRO A 252 19.50 -17.13 2.62
CA PRO A 252 18.23 -17.17 1.92
C PRO A 252 17.38 -18.29 2.51
N LYS A 253 16.14 -17.98 2.90
CA LYS A 253 15.18 -19.01 3.30
C LYS A 253 14.89 -19.80 2.02
N ASN A 254 15.54 -20.94 1.84
CA ASN A 254 15.21 -21.86 0.76
C ASN A 254 13.75 -22.28 1.00
N LEU A 255 12.84 -21.75 0.17
CA LEU A 255 11.48 -22.25 0.15
C LEU A 255 11.57 -23.72 -0.25
N ALA A 256 10.85 -24.59 0.46
CA ALA A 256 10.73 -25.97 0.05
C ALA A 256 10.23 -26.00 -1.40
N PRO A 257 10.72 -26.93 -2.24
CA PRO A 257 10.15 -27.13 -3.57
C PRO A 257 8.64 -27.29 -3.43
N VAL A 258 7.88 -26.58 -4.27
CA VAL A 258 6.43 -26.76 -4.35
C VAL A 258 6.20 -28.22 -4.81
N PRO A 259 5.43 -29.03 -4.08
CA PRO A 259 5.10 -30.39 -4.49
C PRO A 259 4.33 -30.45 -5.81
#